data_AF-A0A6I4UW46-F1
#
_entry.id   AF-A0A6I4UW46-F1
#
_cell.length_a   1.000
_cell.length_b   1.000
_cell.length_c   1.000
_cell.angle_alpha   90.00
_cell.angle_beta   90.00
_cell.angle_gamma   90.00
#
_symmetry.space_group_name_H-M   'P 1'
#
loop_
_entity.id
_entity.type
_entity.pdbx_description
1 polymer ?
#
loop_
_entity_poly.entity_id
_entity_poly.type
_entity_poly.pdbx_seq_one_letter_code
_entity_poly.pdbx_strand_id
1 'polypeptide(L)'
;MSETLELPSEPGDFADQEAAARTLADGKWISASEALDMVSQGRRDEGEPGDAICFRAENGEVRARARRWITIENGRTYEWLDELIPRDFWCDRDMRKDWSLGDFKSTIYLEGAEFEVTALGVTFELSDIEAISGALTSGRSLTVSKRGRPKGSGGHGAVDAIIVEKMRQYLSNNPGKTVYSTAGLFAGQAAGGGCFETKQRRLCAAYKKAFPS
;
A
#
# COMPACT_ATOMS: atom_id res chain seq x y z
N MET A 1 -20.13 3.02 43.76
CA MET A 1 -19.61 4.26 43.16
C MET A 1 -19.03 3.83 41.82
N SER A 2 -19.70 4.18 40.73
CA SER A 2 -19.33 3.73 39.38
C SER A 2 -18.30 4.70 38.82
N GLU A 3 -17.10 4.19 38.57
CA GLU A 3 -15.97 4.94 38.04
C GLU A 3 -16.10 5.00 36.51
N THR A 4 -16.42 6.19 36.00
CA THR A 4 -16.48 6.48 34.57
C THR A 4 -15.04 6.61 34.04
N LEU A 5 -14.59 5.63 33.26
CA LEU A 5 -13.33 5.69 32.54
C LEU A 5 -13.47 6.62 31.33
N GLU A 6 -12.83 7.78 31.43
CA GLU A 6 -12.64 8.73 30.33
C GLU A 6 -11.72 8.13 29.26
N LEU A 7 -12.18 8.17 28.00
CA LEU A 7 -11.39 7.85 26.82
C LEU A 7 -10.41 9.01 26.55
N PRO A 8 -9.10 8.76 26.35
CA PRO A 8 -8.19 9.80 25.91
C PRO A 8 -8.55 10.21 24.48
N SER A 9 -8.88 11.50 24.35
CA SER A 9 -9.12 12.19 23.09
C SER A 9 -7.85 12.92 22.70
N GLU A 10 -7.02 12.37 21.80
CA GLU A 10 -6.04 13.17 21.05
C GLU A 10 -6.03 12.77 19.56
N PRO A 11 -6.17 13.75 18.64
CA PRO A 11 -6.20 13.52 17.20
C PRO A 11 -4.77 13.59 16.63
N GLY A 12 -4.16 12.45 16.38
CA GLY A 12 -2.91 12.38 15.62
C GLY A 12 -3.18 12.42 14.11
N ASP A 13 -2.78 13.49 13.42
CA ASP A 13 -2.46 13.60 11.98
C ASP A 13 -3.21 12.70 10.96
N PHE A 14 -4.54 12.55 11.08
CA PHE A 14 -5.41 11.94 10.06
C PHE A 14 -6.02 12.97 9.09
N ALA A 15 -5.44 14.17 8.99
CA ALA A 15 -6.01 15.27 8.20
C ALA A 15 -6.12 14.96 6.69
N ASP A 16 -5.31 14.03 6.16
CA ASP A 16 -5.46 13.53 4.78
C ASP A 16 -6.47 12.37 4.63
N GLN A 17 -6.86 11.71 5.73
CA GLN A 17 -7.91 10.69 5.72
C GLN A 17 -9.32 11.31 5.81
N GLU A 18 -9.46 12.48 6.43
CA GLU A 18 -10.77 13.15 6.59
C GLU A 18 -11.32 13.70 5.25
N ALA A 19 -10.44 14.01 4.29
CA ALA A 19 -10.85 14.34 2.92
C ALA A 19 -11.34 13.11 2.13
N ALA A 20 -10.83 11.91 2.43
CA ALA A 20 -11.30 10.65 1.85
C ALA A 20 -12.61 10.17 2.50
N ALA A 21 -12.77 10.36 3.81
CA ALA A 21 -13.98 9.99 4.55
C ALA A 21 -15.22 10.84 4.18
N ARG A 22 -15.04 12.07 3.70
CA ARG A 22 -16.14 12.96 3.27
C ARG A 22 -16.71 12.66 1.88
N THR A 23 -16.21 11.64 1.18
CA THR A 23 -16.74 11.20 -0.13
C THR A 23 -17.32 9.78 -0.07
N LEU A 24 -18.07 9.46 0.98
CA LEU A 24 -18.99 8.30 1.04
C LEU A 24 -20.27 8.51 0.19
N ALA A 25 -20.19 9.32 -0.86
CA ALA A 25 -21.30 9.65 -1.74
C ALA A 25 -21.32 8.71 -2.98
N ASP A 26 -22.35 7.87 -3.05
CA ASP A 26 -22.99 7.35 -4.28
C ASP A 26 -22.19 6.46 -5.26
N GLY A 27 -21.12 5.80 -4.83
CA GLY A 27 -20.51 4.71 -5.60
C GLY A 27 -21.29 3.40 -5.46
N LYS A 28 -21.58 2.68 -6.55
CA LYS A 28 -22.05 1.29 -6.48
C LYS A 28 -20.86 0.40 -6.09
N TRP A 29 -21.02 -0.42 -5.06
CA TRP A 29 -20.00 -1.35 -4.58
C TRP A 29 -20.38 -2.78 -4.96
N ILE A 30 -19.37 -3.58 -5.34
CA ILE A 30 -19.52 -5.00 -5.67
C ILE A 30 -18.63 -5.85 -4.79
N SER A 31 -19.01 -7.11 -4.61
CA SER A 31 -18.22 -8.06 -3.83
C SER A 31 -16.87 -8.36 -4.48
N ALA A 32 -15.91 -8.85 -3.68
CA ALA A 32 -14.62 -9.28 -4.18
C ALA A 32 -14.73 -10.37 -5.28
N SER A 33 -15.66 -11.31 -5.12
CA SER A 33 -15.91 -12.37 -6.11
C SER A 33 -16.45 -11.81 -7.42
N GLU A 34 -17.46 -10.93 -7.37
CA GLU A 34 -17.99 -10.25 -8.55
C GLU A 34 -16.92 -9.41 -9.26
N ALA A 35 -16.08 -8.70 -8.49
CA ALA A 35 -14.98 -7.92 -9.04
C ALA A 35 -13.97 -8.83 -9.77
N LEU A 36 -13.61 -9.96 -9.15
CA LEU A 36 -12.73 -10.93 -9.76
C LEU A 36 -13.32 -11.50 -11.06
N ASP A 37 -14.60 -11.86 -11.06
CA ASP A 37 -15.29 -12.40 -12.24
C ASP A 37 -15.32 -11.38 -13.39
N MET A 38 -15.64 -10.11 -13.10
CA MET A 38 -15.67 -9.03 -14.10
C MET A 38 -14.30 -8.79 -14.77
N VAL A 39 -13.22 -8.84 -13.99
CA VAL A 39 -11.85 -8.68 -14.52
C VAL A 39 -11.40 -9.94 -15.24
N SER A 40 -11.79 -11.13 -14.77
CA SER A 40 -11.47 -12.42 -15.37
C SER A 40 -12.07 -12.58 -16.75
N GLN A 41 -13.35 -12.19 -16.93
CA GLN A 41 -14.04 -12.25 -18.22
C GLN A 41 -13.41 -11.34 -19.29
N GLY A 42 -12.70 -10.29 -18.87
CA GLY A 42 -12.00 -9.36 -19.76
C GLY A 42 -10.60 -9.82 -20.20
N ARG A 43 -10.06 -10.93 -19.68
CA ARG A 43 -8.69 -11.41 -19.97
C ARG A 43 -8.68 -12.73 -20.74
N ARG A 44 -7.77 -12.85 -21.71
CA ARG A 44 -7.40 -14.13 -22.31
C ARG A 44 -6.02 -14.66 -21.90
N ASP A 45 -4.98 -13.83 -21.64
CA ASP A 45 -3.62 -14.39 -21.68
C ASP A 45 -2.52 -13.90 -20.69
N GLU A 46 -2.65 -12.89 -19.82
CA GLU A 46 -1.49 -12.47 -18.98
C GLU A 46 -1.84 -12.02 -17.55
N GLY A 47 -1.50 -12.84 -16.54
CA GLY A 47 -1.52 -12.55 -15.09
C GLY A 47 -2.83 -12.85 -14.35
N GLU A 48 -2.75 -13.27 -13.08
CA GLU A 48 -3.93 -13.56 -12.24
C GLU A 48 -4.80 -12.29 -12.08
N PRO A 49 -6.10 -12.32 -12.44
CA PRO A 49 -7.00 -11.16 -12.38
C PRO A 49 -7.03 -10.46 -11.02
N GLY A 50 -6.92 -11.23 -9.93
CA GLY A 50 -6.85 -10.71 -8.58
C GLY A 50 -5.61 -9.85 -8.31
N ASP A 51 -4.46 -10.19 -8.89
CA ASP A 51 -3.24 -9.39 -8.75
C ASP A 51 -3.36 -8.04 -9.46
N ALA A 52 -4.08 -7.98 -10.58
CA ALA A 52 -4.33 -6.72 -11.27
C ALA A 52 -5.20 -5.77 -10.42
N ILE A 53 -6.20 -6.31 -9.71
CA ILE A 53 -7.03 -5.53 -8.77
C ILE A 53 -6.17 -5.04 -7.60
N CYS A 54 -5.42 -5.93 -6.95
CA CYS A 54 -4.55 -5.55 -5.83
C CYS A 54 -3.50 -4.49 -6.22
N PHE A 55 -2.85 -4.66 -7.38
CA PHE A 55 -1.86 -3.70 -7.88
C PHE A 55 -2.47 -2.32 -8.11
N ARG A 56 -3.70 -2.24 -8.61
CA ARG A 56 -4.38 -0.96 -8.80
C ARG A 56 -4.86 -0.36 -7.47
N ALA A 57 -5.28 -1.18 -6.53
CA ALA A 57 -5.63 -0.73 -5.19
C ALA A 57 -4.40 -0.17 -4.43
N GLU A 58 -3.23 -0.79 -4.58
CA GLU A 58 -1.94 -0.28 -4.09
C GLU A 58 -1.64 1.11 -4.68
N ASN A 59 -1.87 1.30 -5.98
CA ASN A 59 -1.66 2.59 -6.65
C ASN A 59 -2.76 3.63 -6.37
N GLY A 60 -3.80 3.27 -5.62
CA GLY A 60 -4.94 4.14 -5.34
C GLY A 60 -5.88 4.35 -6.53
N GLU A 61 -5.79 3.49 -7.55
CA GLU A 61 -6.67 3.47 -8.72
C GLU A 61 -7.94 2.65 -8.49
N VAL A 62 -7.98 1.84 -7.42
CA VAL A 62 -9.15 1.06 -7.00
C VAL A 62 -9.43 1.36 -5.55
N ARG A 63 -10.65 1.81 -5.27
CA ARG A 63 -11.17 1.94 -3.93
C ARG A 63 -11.75 0.62 -3.45
N ALA A 64 -11.41 0.28 -2.21
CA ALA A 64 -11.87 -0.91 -1.55
C ALA A 64 -12.30 -0.56 -0.13
N ARG A 65 -13.33 -1.23 0.36
CA ARG A 65 -13.81 -1.11 1.74
C ARG A 65 -14.04 -2.49 2.33
N ALA A 66 -13.80 -2.63 3.62
CA ALA A 66 -14.03 -3.87 4.35
C ALA A 66 -15.27 -3.71 5.21
N ARG A 67 -16.15 -4.72 5.23
CA ARG A 67 -17.25 -4.76 6.20
C ARG A 67 -16.71 -4.75 7.63
N ARG A 68 -15.61 -5.45 7.87
CA ARG A 68 -14.86 -5.40 9.14
C ARG A 68 -13.38 -5.32 8.84
N TRP A 69 -12.72 -4.32 9.39
CA TRP A 69 -11.28 -4.16 9.34
C TRP A 69 -10.72 -4.44 10.73
N ILE A 70 -9.76 -5.35 10.84
CA ILE A 70 -9.19 -5.78 12.11
C ILE A 70 -7.68 -5.56 12.05
N THR A 71 -7.13 -4.92 13.06
CA THR A 71 -5.67 -4.74 13.23
C THR A 71 -5.25 -5.31 14.56
N ILE A 72 -4.19 -6.12 14.57
CA ILE A 72 -3.58 -6.66 15.78
C ILE A 72 -2.21 -6.00 15.97
N GLU A 73 -2.07 -5.28 17.08
CA GLU A 73 -0.84 -4.59 17.48
C GLU A 73 -0.45 -5.04 18.89
N ASN A 74 0.74 -5.60 19.07
CA ASN A 74 1.25 -6.00 20.38
C ASN A 74 0.26 -6.86 21.22
N GLY A 75 -0.52 -7.70 20.55
CA GLY A 75 -1.55 -8.56 21.17
C GLY A 75 -2.88 -7.85 21.49
N ARG A 76 -3.03 -6.57 21.13
CA ARG A 76 -4.30 -5.84 21.19
C ARG A 76 -5.00 -5.90 19.84
N THR A 77 -6.30 -6.13 19.86
CA THR A 77 -7.14 -6.16 18.66
C THR A 77 -7.96 -4.89 18.56
N TYR A 78 -7.88 -4.23 17.42
CA TYR A 78 -8.68 -3.08 17.06
C TYR A 78 -9.58 -3.46 15.89
N GLU A 79 -10.85 -3.04 15.93
CA GLU A 79 -11.85 -3.38 14.92
C GLU A 79 -12.59 -2.11 14.47
N TRP A 80 -12.72 -1.96 13.15
CA TRP A 80 -13.47 -0.91 12.49
C TRP A 80 -14.49 -1.52 11.54
N LEU A 81 -15.62 -0.84 11.33
CA LEU A 81 -16.74 -1.33 10.53
C LEU A 81 -16.94 -0.45 9.30
N ASP A 82 -17.16 -1.08 8.14
CA ASP A 82 -17.38 -0.42 6.84
C ASP A 82 -16.29 0.61 6.50
N GLU A 83 -15.04 0.27 6.80
CA GLU A 83 -13.88 1.16 6.68
C GLU A 83 -13.22 1.02 5.30
N LEU A 84 -12.69 2.12 4.77
CA LEU A 84 -11.87 2.09 3.56
C LEU A 84 -10.56 1.35 3.84
N ILE A 85 -10.18 0.46 2.94
CA ILE A 85 -8.97 -0.32 3.09
C ILE A 85 -7.79 0.55 2.64
N PRO A 86 -6.79 0.80 3.51
CA PRO A 86 -5.64 1.63 3.17
C PRO A 86 -4.84 1.05 2.01
N ARG A 87 -4.17 1.92 1.24
CA ARG A 87 -3.35 1.51 0.09
C ARG A 87 -2.22 0.56 0.48
N ASP A 88 -1.63 0.80 1.65
CA ASP A 88 -0.52 0.00 2.18
C ASP A 88 -0.92 -1.45 2.50
N PHE A 89 -2.21 -1.75 2.65
CA PHE A 89 -2.68 -3.13 2.79
C PHE A 89 -2.39 -3.99 1.55
N TRP A 90 -2.43 -3.39 0.36
CA TRP A 90 -2.37 -4.11 -0.90
C TRP A 90 -0.93 -4.41 -1.36
N CYS A 91 0.08 -3.90 -0.65
CA CYS A 91 1.49 -3.93 -1.08
C CYS A 91 2.25 -5.21 -0.67
N ASP A 92 1.60 -6.12 0.06
CA ASP A 92 2.23 -7.29 0.66
C ASP A 92 2.22 -8.52 -0.27
N ARG A 93 3.39 -9.16 -0.40
CA ARG A 93 3.55 -10.40 -1.18
C ARG A 93 2.98 -11.62 -0.48
N ASP A 94 2.92 -11.61 0.84
CA ASP A 94 2.40 -12.72 1.65
C ASP A 94 0.90 -12.54 1.97
N MET A 95 0.25 -11.56 1.32
CA MET A 95 -1.18 -11.33 1.45
C MET A 95 -1.96 -12.58 1.02
N ARG A 96 -2.77 -13.10 1.94
CA ARG A 96 -3.71 -14.18 1.69
C ARG A 96 -5.03 -13.59 1.22
N LYS A 97 -5.49 -14.06 0.07
CA LYS A 97 -6.65 -13.52 -0.65
C LYS A 97 -7.71 -14.60 -0.78
N ASP A 98 -8.79 -14.51 -0.03
CA ASP A 98 -10.00 -15.30 -0.27
C ASP A 98 -11.02 -14.45 -1.02
N TRP A 99 -10.94 -14.50 -2.35
CA TRP A 99 -11.86 -13.77 -3.23
C TRP A 99 -13.30 -14.26 -3.13
N SER A 100 -13.53 -15.50 -2.68
CA SER A 100 -14.88 -16.07 -2.61
C SER A 100 -15.68 -15.49 -1.45
N LEU A 101 -15.03 -15.29 -0.30
CA LEU A 101 -15.61 -14.67 0.89
C LEU A 101 -15.37 -13.15 0.94
N GLY A 102 -14.39 -12.67 0.18
CA GLY A 102 -13.89 -11.30 0.28
C GLY A 102 -13.05 -11.09 1.53
N ASP A 103 -12.38 -12.13 2.02
CA ASP A 103 -11.58 -12.07 3.23
C ASP A 103 -10.09 -12.03 2.86
N PHE A 104 -9.41 -10.98 3.32
CA PHE A 104 -8.02 -10.72 2.99
C PHE A 104 -7.22 -10.55 4.29
N LYS A 105 -6.02 -11.13 4.32
CA LYS A 105 -5.12 -11.04 5.46
C LYS A 105 -3.72 -10.67 4.99
N SER A 106 -3.10 -9.70 5.64
CA SER A 106 -1.77 -9.21 5.32
C SER A 106 -1.08 -8.74 6.59
N THR A 107 0.22 -8.48 6.49
CA THR A 107 0.98 -7.78 7.50
C THR A 107 1.46 -6.44 6.94
N ILE A 108 1.10 -5.35 7.61
CA ILE A 108 1.55 -4.00 7.24
C ILE A 108 2.61 -3.50 8.21
N TYR A 109 3.55 -2.69 7.69
CA TYR A 109 4.58 -2.04 8.49
C TYR A 109 4.32 -0.54 8.52
N LEU A 110 3.88 -0.03 9.68
CA LEU A 110 3.62 1.40 9.90
C LEU A 110 4.55 1.90 11.01
N GLU A 111 5.21 3.04 10.79
CA GLU A 111 6.07 3.71 11.79
C GLU A 111 7.15 2.83 12.44
N GLY A 112 7.58 1.76 11.76
CA GLY A 112 8.58 0.82 12.28
C GLY A 112 8.01 -0.31 13.15
N ALA A 113 6.69 -0.42 13.26
CA ALA A 113 5.99 -1.54 13.88
C ALA A 113 5.28 -2.41 12.82
N GLU A 114 5.17 -3.70 13.14
CA GLU A 114 4.52 -4.71 12.31
C GLU A 114 3.11 -4.98 12.84
N PHE A 115 2.11 -4.91 11.96
CA PHE A 115 0.70 -5.06 12.31
C PHE A 115 0.09 -6.17 11.46
N GLU A 116 -0.50 -7.16 12.11
CA GLU A 116 -1.32 -8.14 11.43
C GLU A 116 -2.68 -7.51 11.14
N VAL A 117 -3.07 -7.47 9.87
CA VAL A 117 -4.31 -6.84 9.44
C VAL A 117 -5.18 -7.82 8.68
N THR A 118 -6.48 -7.77 8.97
CA THR A 118 -7.49 -8.61 8.35
C THR A 118 -8.65 -7.75 7.89
N ALA A 119 -8.95 -7.81 6.59
CA ALA A 119 -10.10 -7.18 5.96
C ALA A 119 -11.15 -8.24 5.63
N LEU A 120 -12.31 -8.17 6.25
CA LEU A 120 -13.40 -9.14 6.05
C LEU A 120 -14.53 -8.54 5.23
N GLY A 121 -15.11 -9.35 4.34
CA GLY A 121 -16.22 -8.95 3.49
C GLY A 121 -15.89 -7.72 2.63
N VAL A 122 -14.73 -7.76 1.98
CA VAL A 122 -14.22 -6.67 1.15
C VAL A 122 -15.09 -6.48 -0.09
N THR A 123 -15.38 -5.22 -0.37
CA THR A 123 -16.06 -4.77 -1.57
C THR A 123 -15.24 -3.72 -2.29
N PHE A 124 -15.39 -3.67 -3.60
CA PHE A 124 -14.70 -2.72 -4.48
C PHE A 124 -15.71 -1.81 -5.14
N GLU A 125 -15.30 -0.60 -5.48
CA GLU A 125 -16.15 0.28 -6.23
C GLU A 125 -16.29 -0.20 -7.68
N LEU A 126 -17.53 -0.31 -8.17
CA LEU A 126 -17.83 -0.85 -9.48
C LEU A 126 -17.15 -0.06 -10.60
N SER A 127 -17.19 1.27 -10.55
CA SER A 127 -16.60 2.13 -11.59
C SER A 127 -15.10 1.88 -11.76
N ASP A 128 -14.40 1.65 -10.66
CA ASP A 128 -12.96 1.38 -10.67
C ASP A 128 -12.70 0.02 -11.32
N ILE A 129 -13.50 -1.00 -10.97
CA ILE A 129 -13.39 -2.34 -11.56
C ILE A 129 -13.77 -2.35 -13.06
N GLU A 130 -14.81 -1.62 -13.46
CA GLU A 130 -15.19 -1.44 -14.85
C GLU A 130 -14.07 -0.78 -15.66
N ALA A 131 -13.35 0.19 -15.07
CA ALA A 131 -12.20 0.80 -15.71
C ALA A 131 -11.06 -0.21 -15.94
N ILE A 132 -10.86 -1.18 -15.03
CA ILE A 132 -9.93 -2.30 -15.25
C ILE A 132 -10.41 -3.16 -16.41
N SER A 133 -11.66 -3.62 -16.36
CA SER A 133 -12.21 -4.53 -17.36
C SER A 133 -12.23 -3.90 -18.76
N GLY A 134 -12.68 -2.66 -18.90
CA GLY A 134 -12.68 -1.92 -20.16
C GLY A 134 -11.29 -1.64 -20.72
N ALA A 135 -10.29 -1.38 -19.86
CA ALA A 135 -8.89 -1.28 -20.27
C ALA A 135 -8.34 -2.61 -20.81
N LEU A 136 -8.86 -3.75 -20.33
CA LEU A 136 -8.48 -5.09 -20.79
C LEU A 136 -9.21 -5.49 -22.08
N THR A 137 -10.49 -5.14 -22.24
CA THR A 137 -11.29 -5.47 -23.43
C THR A 137 -10.91 -4.65 -24.66
N SER A 138 -10.47 -3.40 -24.49
CA SER A 138 -10.16 -2.49 -25.59
C SER A 138 -8.90 -2.87 -26.39
N GLY A 139 -8.25 -3.99 -26.11
CA GLY A 139 -7.04 -4.41 -26.81
C GLY A 139 -5.91 -3.39 -26.70
N ARG A 140 -6.02 -2.46 -25.74
CA ARG A 140 -4.92 -1.61 -25.31
C ARG A 140 -3.92 -2.58 -24.73
N SER A 141 -3.07 -3.09 -25.61
CA SER A 141 -2.06 -4.10 -25.31
C SER A 141 -1.28 -3.58 -24.11
N LEU A 142 -1.64 -4.11 -22.94
CA LEU A 142 -0.75 -4.20 -21.82
C LEU A 142 0.31 -5.15 -22.32
N THR A 143 1.26 -4.63 -23.10
CA THR A 143 2.54 -5.30 -23.18
C THR A 143 2.93 -5.49 -21.72
N VAL A 144 2.90 -6.75 -21.24
CA VAL A 144 3.80 -7.20 -20.20
C VAL A 144 5.18 -7.02 -20.83
N SER A 145 5.63 -5.77 -20.87
CA SER A 145 6.97 -5.46 -21.26
C SER A 145 7.80 -5.98 -20.10
N LYS A 146 8.37 -7.18 -20.27
CA LYS A 146 9.69 -7.54 -19.76
C LYS A 146 10.79 -6.56 -20.27
N ARG A 147 10.45 -5.31 -20.56
CA ARG A 147 11.32 -4.25 -21.02
C ARG A 147 11.17 -3.09 -20.05
N GLY A 148 12.26 -2.84 -19.32
CA GLY A 148 12.65 -1.58 -18.71
C GLY A 148 11.52 -0.62 -18.32
N ARG A 149 11.37 -0.46 -17.01
CA ARG A 149 10.80 0.71 -16.33
C ARG A 149 10.75 1.94 -17.27
N PRO A 150 9.58 2.55 -17.51
CA PRO A 150 9.46 3.70 -18.39
C PRO A 150 10.47 4.76 -17.97
N LYS A 151 11.36 5.13 -18.89
CA LYS A 151 12.34 6.19 -18.68
C LYS A 151 11.56 7.51 -18.65
N GLY A 152 11.11 7.91 -17.46
CA GLY A 152 10.32 9.13 -17.29
C GLY A 152 9.23 9.11 -16.22
N SER A 153 8.99 8.01 -15.48
CA SER A 153 8.13 8.09 -14.28
C SER A 153 8.88 8.84 -13.17
N GLY A 154 8.61 10.16 -13.08
CA GLY A 154 9.01 11.10 -12.02
C GLY A 154 10.25 10.72 -11.22
N GLY A 155 11.41 11.27 -11.59
CA GLY A 155 12.69 10.92 -10.99
C GLY A 155 12.70 11.03 -9.46
N HIS A 156 12.61 9.87 -8.78
CA HIS A 156 12.85 9.75 -7.33
C HIS A 156 14.24 10.24 -6.93
N GLY A 157 15.16 10.40 -7.89
CA GLY A 157 16.54 10.80 -7.65
C GLY A 157 16.68 12.14 -6.92
N ALA A 158 15.77 13.10 -7.10
CA ALA A 158 15.87 14.39 -6.39
C ALA A 158 15.54 14.25 -4.90
N VAL A 159 14.46 13.52 -4.55
CA VAL A 159 14.07 13.26 -3.16
C VAL A 159 15.03 12.29 -2.50
N ASP A 160 15.40 11.20 -3.19
CA ASP A 160 16.38 10.23 -2.71
C ASP A 160 17.76 10.89 -2.52
N ALA A 161 18.16 11.87 -3.33
CA ALA A 161 19.43 12.60 -3.13
C ALA A 161 19.42 13.42 -1.83
N ILE A 162 18.30 14.09 -1.50
CA ILE A 162 18.16 14.81 -0.23
C ILE A 162 18.26 13.82 0.95
N ILE A 163 17.62 12.66 0.83
CA ILE A 163 17.66 11.61 1.85
C ILE A 163 19.06 11.01 1.98
N VAL A 164 19.74 10.76 0.88
CA VAL A 164 21.11 10.23 0.86
C VAL A 164 22.10 11.21 1.52
N GLU A 165 21.92 12.52 1.37
CA GLU A 165 22.74 13.50 2.10
C GLU A 165 22.43 13.51 3.60
N LYS A 166 21.16 13.36 4.00
CA LYS A 166 20.78 13.18 5.43
C LYS A 166 21.38 11.91 6.01
N MET A 167 21.38 10.81 5.25
CA MET A 167 22.03 9.55 5.65
C MET A 167 23.53 9.76 5.88
N ARG A 168 24.19 10.57 5.06
CA ARG A 168 25.63 10.88 5.21
C ARG A 168 25.91 11.66 6.49
N GLN A 169 25.13 12.71 6.75
CA GLN A 169 25.24 13.49 7.99
C GLN A 169 24.96 12.64 9.23
N TYR A 170 24.00 11.71 9.14
CA TYR A 170 23.72 10.79 10.23
C TYR A 170 24.89 9.83 10.48
N LEU A 171 25.47 9.25 9.42
CA LEU A 171 26.61 8.34 9.51
C LEU A 171 27.88 9.03 10.02
N SER A 172 28.13 10.29 9.64
CA SER A 172 29.27 11.05 10.19
C SER A 172 29.15 11.27 11.70
N ASN A 173 27.92 11.38 12.20
CA ASN A 173 27.64 11.55 13.63
C ASN A 173 27.50 10.21 14.38
N ASN A 174 27.44 9.08 13.67
CA ASN A 174 27.19 7.74 14.24
C ASN A 174 28.09 6.68 13.57
N PRO A 175 29.40 6.65 13.88
CA PRO A 175 30.38 5.81 13.18
C PRO A 175 30.16 4.29 13.34
N GLY A 176 29.31 3.85 14.27
CA GLY A 176 28.94 2.44 14.46
C GLY A 176 27.74 1.96 13.62
N LYS A 177 27.09 2.85 12.86
CA LYS A 177 25.91 2.50 12.05
C LYS A 177 26.34 2.14 10.63
N THR A 178 25.66 1.14 10.04
CA THR A 178 25.91 0.74 8.66
C THR A 178 25.04 1.56 7.71
N VAL A 179 25.46 1.66 6.45
CA VAL A 179 24.66 2.31 5.39
C VAL A 179 23.29 1.64 5.27
N TYR A 180 23.22 0.31 5.42
CA TYR A 180 21.97 -0.43 5.31
C TYR A 180 21.01 -0.17 6.46
N SER A 181 21.50 -0.16 7.71
CA SER A 181 20.63 0.15 8.86
C SER A 181 20.17 1.61 8.84
N THR A 182 21.06 2.52 8.41
CA THR A 182 20.71 3.93 8.22
C THR A 182 19.66 4.09 7.11
N ALA A 183 19.79 3.39 5.98
CA ALA A 183 18.79 3.42 4.92
C ALA A 183 17.40 2.95 5.39
N GLY A 184 17.33 2.04 6.36
CA GLY A 184 16.07 1.61 6.97
C GLY A 184 15.38 2.75 7.72
N LEU A 185 16.14 3.54 8.49
CA LEU A 185 15.60 4.69 9.23
C LEU A 185 14.96 5.75 8.32
N PHE A 186 15.47 5.88 7.09
CA PHE A 186 14.98 6.87 6.13
C PHE A 186 14.08 6.28 5.03
N ALA A 187 13.84 4.97 5.02
CA ALA A 187 13.06 4.33 3.96
C ALA A 187 11.59 4.79 3.93
N GLY A 188 11.01 5.13 5.08
CA GLY A 188 9.66 5.72 5.16
C GLY A 188 9.56 7.11 4.53
N GLN A 189 10.66 7.87 4.48
CA GLN A 189 10.71 9.21 3.85
C GLN A 189 10.96 9.14 2.34
N ALA A 190 11.32 7.96 1.81
CA ALA A 190 11.66 7.78 0.41
C ALA A 190 10.40 7.83 -0.47
N ALA A 191 10.42 8.73 -1.46
CA ALA A 191 9.32 8.86 -2.41
C ALA A 191 9.21 7.65 -3.35
N GLY A 192 8.03 7.41 -3.90
CA GLY A 192 7.78 6.36 -4.89
C GLY A 192 7.25 5.04 -4.32
N GLY A 193 6.65 4.24 -5.20
CA GLY A 193 6.07 2.94 -4.85
C GLY A 193 7.10 1.86 -4.50
N GLY A 194 6.60 0.77 -3.92
CA GLY A 194 7.37 -0.38 -3.47
C GLY A 194 7.48 -0.47 -1.94
N CYS A 195 7.63 -1.70 -1.43
CA CYS A 195 7.70 -1.98 -0.01
C CYS A 195 8.91 -1.32 0.67
N PHE A 196 8.86 -1.19 2.00
CA PHE A 196 9.92 -0.62 2.83
C PHE A 196 11.30 -1.20 2.51
N GLU A 197 11.41 -2.52 2.37
CA GLU A 197 12.67 -3.19 2.04
C GLU A 197 13.22 -2.78 0.66
N THR A 198 12.32 -2.58 -0.31
CA THR A 198 12.69 -2.09 -1.64
C THR A 198 13.22 -0.66 -1.56
N LYS A 199 12.57 0.20 -0.77
CA LYS A 199 13.02 1.58 -0.52
C LYS A 199 14.36 1.61 0.22
N GLN A 200 14.54 0.78 1.25
CA GLN A 200 15.80 0.63 1.98
C GLN A 200 16.95 0.18 1.07
N ARG A 201 16.73 -0.88 0.26
CA ARG A 201 17.73 -1.36 -0.71
C ARG A 201 18.08 -0.29 -1.74
N ARG A 202 17.07 0.45 -2.23
CA ARG A 202 17.25 1.55 -3.18
C ARG A 202 18.09 2.68 -2.60
N LEU A 203 17.77 3.15 -1.40
CA LEU A 203 18.54 4.20 -0.71
C LEU A 203 19.98 3.75 -0.40
N CYS A 204 20.17 2.50 0.04
CA CYS A 204 21.50 1.93 0.26
C CYS A 204 22.33 1.90 -1.04
N ALA A 205 21.73 1.48 -2.16
CA ALA A 205 22.39 1.49 -3.46
C ALA A 205 22.70 2.92 -3.94
N ALA A 206 21.78 3.86 -3.75
CA ALA A 206 21.96 5.27 -4.09
C ALA A 206 23.11 5.90 -3.28
N TYR A 207 23.18 5.63 -1.98
CA TYR A 207 24.26 6.10 -1.11
C TYR A 207 25.63 5.59 -1.57
N LYS A 208 25.76 4.28 -1.81
CA LYS A 208 27.03 3.68 -2.28
C LYS A 208 27.48 4.24 -3.63
N LYS A 209 26.54 4.61 -4.49
CA LYS A 209 26.83 5.23 -5.79
C LYS A 209 27.31 6.69 -5.63
N ALA A 210 26.72 7.44 -4.70
CA ALA A 210 27.05 8.84 -4.45
C ALA A 210 28.38 8.99 -3.67
N PHE A 211 28.67 8.06 -2.76
CA PHE A 211 29.84 8.07 -1.90
C PHE A 211 30.56 6.71 -1.97
N PRO A 212 31.29 6.44 -3.06
CA PRO A 212 32.16 5.28 -3.12
C PRO A 212 33.24 5.44 -2.05
N SER A 213 33.29 4.48 -1.13
CA SER A 213 34.35 4.31 -0.13
C SER A 213 35.67 3.95 -0.76
#